data_AF-A0A2V0P294-F1
#
_entry.id   AF-A0A2V0P294-F1
#
_cell.length_a   1.000
_cell.length_b   1.000
_cell.length_c   1.000
_cell.angle_alpha   90.00
_cell.angle_beta   90.00
_cell.angle_gamma   90.00
#
_symmetry.space_group_name_H-M   'P 1'
#
loop_
_entity.id
_entity.type
_entity.pdbx_description
1 polymer ?
#
loop_
_entity_poly.entity_id
_entity_poly.type
_entity_poly.pdbx_seq_one_letter_code
_entity_poly.pdbx_strand_id
1 'polypeptide(L)'
;MAPGSGDEAKRFCVYCITCLPNGRKYFGLTGGDPRVRLARHRKSPPKRMRADAQQHAPFDRHFSFEIVDRAQYRASAEYREAQLISQHGTLGPRGYNTAPCAPARLPRFWAAKAGGMK
;
A
#
# COMPACT_ATOMS: atom_id res chain seq x y z
N MET A 1 35.24 -20.41 3.05
CA MET A 1 33.78 -20.18 3.18
C MET A 1 33.60 -18.89 3.96
N ALA A 2 33.14 -17.83 3.31
CA ALA A 2 32.88 -16.55 3.96
C ALA A 2 31.43 -16.54 4.49
N PRO A 3 31.17 -16.22 5.76
CA PRO A 3 29.83 -15.90 6.22
C PRO A 3 29.58 -14.41 5.97
N GLY A 4 28.60 -14.05 5.15
CA GLY A 4 28.25 -12.64 5.01
C GLY A 4 27.20 -12.32 3.97
N SER A 5 26.14 -11.65 4.44
CA SER A 5 25.16 -10.87 3.66
C SER A 5 23.97 -11.62 3.09
N GLY A 6 23.19 -12.27 3.97
CA GLY A 6 21.82 -12.68 3.68
C GLY A 6 20.89 -12.15 4.75
N ASP A 7 20.88 -10.83 4.95
CA ASP A 7 19.94 -10.13 5.83
C ASP A 7 18.54 -10.68 5.57
N GLU A 8 17.98 -11.31 6.60
CA GLU A 8 16.72 -12.02 6.62
C GLU A 8 15.68 -11.20 5.87
N ALA A 9 15.31 -11.62 4.65
CA ALA A 9 14.49 -10.84 3.74
C ALA A 9 13.12 -10.61 4.38
N LYS A 10 13.02 -9.50 5.12
CA LYS A 10 11.86 -9.12 5.93
C LYS A 10 10.59 -9.32 5.09
N ARG A 11 9.77 -10.28 5.53
CA ARG A 11 8.66 -10.92 4.78
C ARG A 11 7.61 -9.94 4.28
N PHE A 12 7.41 -8.83 4.99
CA PHE A 12 6.42 -7.81 4.66
C PHE A 12 7.11 -6.52 4.23
N CYS A 13 6.67 -5.96 3.10
CA CYS A 13 7.11 -4.65 2.60
C CYS A 13 5.98 -3.64 2.77
N VAL A 14 6.28 -2.51 3.38
CA VAL A 14 5.43 -1.32 3.36
C VAL A 14 5.92 -0.43 2.22
N TYR A 15 5.00 0.06 1.40
CA TYR A 15 5.30 0.86 0.21
C TYR A 15 4.45 2.12 0.14
N CYS A 16 4.97 3.10 -0.59
CA CYS A 16 4.26 4.32 -0.97
C CYS A 16 4.09 4.35 -2.49
N ILE A 17 2.90 4.74 -2.94
CA ILE A 17 2.66 5.18 -4.32
C ILE A 17 2.36 6.66 -4.28
N THR A 18 3.10 7.46 -5.06
CA THR A 18 2.90 8.91 -5.16
C THR A 18 2.48 9.26 -6.57
N CYS A 19 1.39 9.99 -6.72
CA CYS A 19 1.03 10.63 -7.99
C CYS A 19 1.85 11.91 -8.12
N LEU A 20 2.83 11.91 -9.03
CA LEU A 20 3.78 13.00 -9.19
C LEU A 20 3.11 14.34 -9.57
N PRO A 21 2.08 14.39 -10.44
CA PRO A 21 1.42 15.65 -10.81
C PRO A 21 0.71 16.39 -9.67
N ASN A 22 0.17 15.68 -8.67
CA ASN A 22 -0.64 16.29 -7.61
C ASN A 22 -0.17 16.00 -6.18
N GLY A 23 0.91 15.24 -6.03
CA GLY A 23 1.53 14.94 -4.74
C GLY A 23 0.73 13.98 -3.84
N ARG A 24 -0.43 13.48 -4.28
CA ARG A 24 -1.26 12.57 -3.47
C ARG A 24 -0.57 11.23 -3.31
N LYS A 25 -0.70 10.67 -2.11
CA LYS A 25 -0.01 9.44 -1.69
C LYS A 25 -0.97 8.32 -1.32
N TYR A 26 -0.51 7.10 -1.52
CA TYR A 26 -1.11 5.86 -1.06
C TYR A 26 -0.06 5.05 -0.31
N PHE A 27 -0.34 4.70 0.94
CA PHE A 27 0.47 3.72 1.67
C PHE A 27 -0.21 2.36 1.64
N GLY A 28 0.57 1.32 1.40
CA GLY A 28 0.11 -0.06 1.39
C GLY A 28 1.18 -1.00 1.93
N LEU A 29 0.79 -2.23 2.25
CA LEU A 29 1.74 -3.30 2.52
C LEU A 29 1.51 -4.55 1.67
N THR A 30 2.53 -5.40 1.58
CA THR A 30 2.48 -6.71 0.91
C THR A 30 3.36 -7.71 1.64
N GLY A 31 2.88 -8.96 1.79
CA GLY A 31 3.65 -10.09 2.34
C GLY A 31 4.35 -10.95 1.29
N GLY A 32 4.42 -10.46 0.05
CA GLY A 32 5.09 -11.10 -1.09
C GLY A 32 5.77 -10.05 -1.97
N ASP A 33 6.23 -10.43 -3.16
CA ASP A 33 7.05 -9.56 -4.01
C ASP A 33 6.37 -8.20 -4.30
N PRO A 34 6.98 -7.07 -3.88
CA PRO A 34 6.45 -5.74 -4.18
C PRO A 34 6.32 -5.43 -5.67
N ARG A 35 7.13 -6.03 -6.54
CA ARG A 35 7.03 -5.86 -8.00
C ARG A 35 5.73 -6.45 -8.54
N VAL A 36 5.33 -7.62 -8.04
CA VAL A 36 4.03 -8.23 -8.36
C VAL A 36 2.89 -7.35 -7.85
N ARG A 37 3.03 -6.75 -6.67
CA ARG A 37 2.04 -5.82 -6.12
C ARG A 37 1.91 -4.55 -6.98
N LEU A 38 3.02 -3.97 -7.41
CA LEU A 38 3.04 -2.83 -8.33
C LEU A 38 2.36 -3.16 -9.67
N ALA A 39 2.67 -4.32 -10.27
CA ALA A 39 2.03 -4.77 -11.49
C ALA A 39 0.50 -4.90 -11.36
N ARG A 40 -0.01 -5.30 -10.19
CA ARG A 40 -1.46 -5.31 -9.91
C ARG A 40 -2.03 -3.90 -9.86
N HIS A 41 -1.34 -2.95 -9.23
CA HIS A 41 -1.80 -1.55 -9.17
C HIS A 41 -1.81 -0.88 -10.54
N ARG A 42 -0.85 -1.19 -11.42
CA ARG A 42 -0.87 -0.72 -12.82
C ARG A 42 -2.13 -1.15 -13.57
N LYS A 43 -2.58 -2.41 -13.35
CA LYS A 43 -3.77 -2.96 -14.01
C LYS A 43 -5.06 -2.52 -13.35
N SER A 44 -5.09 -2.45 -12.02
CA SER A 44 -6.27 -2.14 -11.23
C SER A 44 -5.88 -1.29 -10.01
N PRO A 45 -5.78 0.03 -10.19
CA PRO A 45 -5.40 0.92 -9.10
C PRO A 45 -6.50 0.98 -8.02
N PRO A 46 -6.14 1.36 -6.77
CA PRO A 46 -7.10 1.56 -5.69
C PRO A 46 -8.23 2.51 -6.11
N LYS A 47 -9.46 2.28 -5.62
CA LYS A 47 -10.66 3.02 -6.06
C LYS A 47 -10.49 4.54 -6.10
N ARG A 48 -9.87 5.14 -5.06
CA ARG A 48 -9.64 6.60 -4.97
C ARG A 48 -8.51 7.11 -5.87
N MET A 49 -7.68 6.23 -6.41
CA MET A 49 -6.58 6.54 -7.32
C MET A 49 -7.00 6.39 -8.80
N ARG A 50 -8.12 5.71 -9.10
CA ARG A 50 -8.54 5.40 -10.49
C ARG A 50 -8.69 6.63 -11.38
N ALA A 51 -9.30 7.71 -10.87
CA ALA A 51 -9.47 8.95 -11.63
C ALA A 51 -8.11 9.53 -12.04
N ASP A 52 -7.21 9.71 -11.06
CA ASP A 52 -5.85 10.21 -11.31
C ASP A 52 -5.05 9.26 -12.22
N ALA A 53 -5.21 7.95 -12.07
CA ALA A 53 -4.54 6.96 -12.93
C ALA A 53 -5.05 6.98 -14.38
N GLN A 54 -6.33 7.28 -14.58
CA GLN A 54 -6.90 7.47 -15.92
C GLN A 54 -6.47 8.81 -16.53
N GLN A 55 -6.47 9.87 -15.74
CA GLN A 55 -6.04 11.21 -16.16
C GLN A 55 -4.54 11.25 -16.50
N HIS A 56 -3.73 10.48 -15.78
CA HIS A 56 -2.26 10.48 -15.89
C HIS A 56 -1.75 9.13 -16.41
N ALA A 57 -2.24 8.71 -17.58
CA ALA A 57 -1.77 7.53 -18.29
C ALA A 57 -0.58 7.86 -19.23
N PRO A 58 0.42 6.98 -19.36
CA PRO A 58 0.57 5.68 -18.69
C PRO A 58 1.05 5.84 -17.23
N PHE A 59 0.62 4.91 -16.36
CA PHE A 59 0.89 4.92 -14.91
C PHE A 59 2.37 5.15 -14.57
N ASP A 60 3.29 4.46 -15.25
CA ASP A 60 4.73 4.49 -14.96
C ASP A 60 5.41 5.84 -15.23
N ARG A 61 4.75 6.78 -15.92
CA ARG A 61 5.27 8.14 -16.14
C ARG A 61 4.87 9.12 -15.04
N HIS A 62 3.80 8.83 -14.31
CA HIS A 62 3.16 9.80 -13.42
C HIS A 62 2.99 9.29 -11.98
N PHE A 63 3.32 8.02 -11.73
CA PHE A 63 3.28 7.43 -10.41
C PHE A 63 4.63 6.83 -10.04
N SER A 64 5.17 7.22 -8.89
CA SER A 64 6.32 6.55 -8.29
C SER A 64 5.86 5.43 -7.35
N PHE A 65 6.70 4.40 -7.19
CA PHE A 65 6.51 3.31 -6.24
C PHE A 65 7.79 3.11 -5.45
N GLU A 66 7.71 3.24 -4.13
CA GLU A 66 8.87 3.16 -3.24
C GLU A 66 8.59 2.21 -2.08
N ILE A 67 9.58 1.39 -1.73
CA ILE A 67 9.54 0.60 -0.50
C ILE A 67 10.03 1.50 0.63
N VAL A 68 9.15 1.80 1.58
CA VAL A 68 9.41 2.73 2.67
C VAL A 68 9.81 2.04 3.96
N ASP A 69 9.42 0.77 4.12
CA ASP A 69 9.84 -0.04 5.26
C ASP A 69 9.72 -1.53 4.94
N ARG A 70 10.40 -2.36 5.73
CA ARG A 70 10.23 -3.81 5.71
C ARG A 70 10.14 -4.35 7.13
N ALA A 71 9.25 -5.31 7.35
CA ALA A 71 9.05 -5.96 8.64
C ALA A 71 9.01 -7.48 8.51
N GLN A 72 9.50 -8.17 9.55
CA GLN A 72 9.43 -9.62 9.66
C GLN A 72 7.99 -10.09 9.92
N TYR A 73 7.27 -9.35 10.78
CA TYR A 73 5.91 -9.67 11.19
C TYR A 73 4.87 -8.76 10.53
N ARG A 74 3.71 -9.35 10.20
CA ARG A 74 2.59 -8.63 9.60
C ARG A 74 2.09 -7.49 10.48
N ALA A 75 1.96 -7.73 11.78
CA ALA A 75 1.46 -6.74 12.73
C ALA A 75 2.35 -5.49 12.77
N SER A 76 3.67 -5.66 12.69
CA SER A 76 4.64 -4.56 12.64
C SER A 76 4.50 -3.76 11.33
N ALA A 77 4.34 -4.44 10.18
CA ALA A 77 4.09 -3.76 8.91
C ALA A 77 2.76 -2.99 8.91
N GLU A 78 1.70 -3.57 9.49
CA GLU A 78 0.38 -2.94 9.61
C GLU A 78 0.42 -1.72 10.53
N TYR A 79 1.14 -1.81 11.66
CA TYR A 79 1.36 -0.68 12.55
C TYR A 79 2.11 0.45 11.84
N ARG A 80 3.17 0.10 11.09
CA ARG A 80 3.95 1.08 10.33
C ARG A 80 3.15 1.74 9.21
N GLU A 81 2.38 0.95 8.45
CA GLU A 81 1.46 1.48 7.43
C GLU A 81 0.49 2.48 8.05
N ALA A 82 -0.11 2.15 9.20
CA ALA A 82 -1.05 3.04 9.88
C ALA A 82 -0.40 4.35 10.35
N GLN A 83 0.82 4.28 10.90
CA GLN A 83 1.59 5.47 11.26
C GLN A 83 1.84 6.36 10.04
N LEU A 84 2.26 5.79 8.91
CA LEU A 84 2.55 6.55 7.69
C LEU A 84 1.29 7.18 7.09
N ILE A 85 0.16 6.46 7.09
CA ILE A 85 -1.13 7.01 6.66
C ILE A 85 -1.50 8.23 7.49
N SER A 86 -1.33 8.14 8.81
CA SER A 86 -1.62 9.25 9.73
C SER A 86 -0.65 10.42 9.54
N GLN A 87 0.66 10.17 9.54
CA GLN A 87 1.72 11.18 9.42
C GLN A 87 1.63 11.97 8.12
N HIS A 88 1.31 11.30 7.01
CA HIS A 88 1.23 11.93 5.69
C HIS A 88 -0.20 12.34 5.30
N GLY A 89 -1.19 12.12 6.16
CA GLY A 89 -2.58 12.52 5.91
C GLY A 89 -3.16 11.91 4.63
N THR A 90 -2.88 10.63 4.35
CA THR A 90 -3.24 10.02 3.06
C THR A 90 -4.66 9.48 2.98
N LEU A 91 -5.46 9.68 4.02
CA LEU A 91 -6.90 9.43 3.95
C LEU A 91 -7.52 10.37 2.93
N GLY A 92 -8.39 9.84 2.07
CA GLY A 92 -9.07 10.71 1.11
C GLY A 92 -10.00 11.71 1.81
N PRO A 93 -10.20 12.91 1.26
CA PRO A 93 -9.85 13.32 -0.11
C PRO A 93 -8.37 13.69 -0.33
N ARG A 94 -7.60 13.92 0.74
CA ARG A 94 -6.21 14.43 0.66
C ARG A 94 -5.20 13.39 0.15
N GLY A 95 -5.47 12.10 0.32
CA GLY A 95 -4.74 11.02 -0.35
C GLY A 95 -5.65 9.93 -0.92
N TYR A 96 -5.09 8.73 -1.09
CA TYR A 96 -5.78 7.60 -1.70
C TYR A 96 -6.24 6.52 -0.71
N ASN A 97 -5.75 6.53 0.54
CA ASN A 97 -6.15 5.56 1.54
C ASN A 97 -7.63 5.75 1.92
N THR A 98 -8.35 4.65 2.10
CA THR A 98 -9.76 4.64 2.49
C THR A 98 -9.96 4.44 4.00
N ALA A 99 -8.90 4.02 4.69
CA ALA A 99 -8.93 3.67 6.10
C ALA A 99 -7.56 3.97 6.74
N PRO A 100 -7.50 4.21 8.06
CA PRO A 100 -6.27 4.57 8.76
C PRO A 100 -5.29 3.39 8.91
N CYS A 101 -5.69 2.18 8.55
CA CYS A 101 -4.88 0.97 8.63
C CYS A 101 -5.35 -0.07 7.60
N ALA A 102 -4.57 -1.14 7.45
CA ALA A 102 -4.93 -2.30 6.63
C ALA A 102 -6.40 -2.72 6.88
N PRO A 103 -7.21 -2.91 5.82
CA PRO A 103 -8.63 -3.24 5.96
C PRO A 103 -8.89 -4.45 6.86
N ALA A 104 -8.00 -5.44 6.87
CA ALA A 104 -8.09 -6.65 7.69
C ALA A 104 -8.14 -6.41 9.21
N ARG A 105 -7.78 -5.23 9.70
CA ARG A 105 -7.89 -4.85 11.12
C ARG A 105 -9.13 -3.99 11.44
N LEU A 106 -9.90 -3.58 10.43
CA LEU A 106 -11.15 -2.88 10.67
C LEU A 106 -12.19 -3.92 11.11
N PRO A 107 -12.86 -3.76 12.26
CA PRO A 107 -13.95 -4.65 12.67
C PRO A 107 -15.01 -4.82 11.57
N ARG A 108 -15.26 -3.75 10.80
CA ARG A 108 -16.21 -3.73 9.68
C ARG A 108 -15.78 -4.57 8.47
N PHE A 109 -14.48 -4.82 8.26
CA PHE A 109 -14.00 -5.61 7.12
C PHE A 109 -14.35 -7.09 7.27
N TRP A 110 -14.20 -7.65 8.47
CA TRP A 110 -14.66 -9.01 8.76
C TRP A 110 -16.19 -9.10 8.83
N ALA A 111 -16.87 -8.08 9.35
CA ALA A 111 -18.33 -8.03 9.31
C ALA A 111 -18.88 -8.02 7.87
N ALA A 112 -18.26 -7.27 6.95
CA ALA A 112 -18.65 -7.27 5.54
C ALA A 112 -18.30 -8.57 4.80
N LYS A 113 -17.23 -9.26 5.22
CA LYS A 113 -16.83 -10.56 4.64
C LYS A 113 -17.66 -11.73 5.16
N ALA A 114 -18.10 -11.67 6.42
CA ALA A 114 -19.03 -12.62 7.04
C ALA A 114 -20.49 -12.37 6.60
N GLY A 115 -20.81 -11.15 6.17
CA GLY A 115 -22.12 -10.75 5.62
C GLY A 115 -22.35 -11.14 4.16
N GLY A 116 -21.62 -12.12 3.63
CA GLY A 116 -22.02 -12.85 2.43
C GLY A 116 -23.24 -13.73 2.71
N MET A 117 -24.35 -13.11 3.07
CA MET A 117 -25.68 -13.69 3.10
C MET A 117 -26.64 -12.64 2.55
N LYS A 118 -26.88 -12.73 1.25
CA LYS A 118 -28.21 -13.02 0.72
C LYS A 118 -28.04 -13.97 -0.46
#